data_AF-A0A433MXW7-F1
#
_entry.id   AF-A0A433MXW7-F1
#
_cell.length_a   1.000
_cell.length_b   1.000
_cell.length_c   1.000
_cell.angle_alpha   90.00
_cell.angle_beta   90.00
_cell.angle_gamma   90.00
#
_symmetry.space_group_name_H-M   'P 1'
#
loop_
_entity.id
_entity.type
_entity.pdbx_description
1 polymer ?
#
loop_
_entity_poly.entity_id
_entity_poly.type
_entity_poly.pdbx_seq_one_letter_code
_entity_poly.pdbx_strand_id
1 'polypeptide(L)'
;MNRIVRLVTIIFVALSCIATILSQSVESVATTSNSAIKSPNHLEVAQNIDFAKHFRELGVEGSILIYDSNNNRSFQHNPSRNATAFLPGSTFKILNSLIALETGVISDEIAVLTWDGIQRKQPEWNRDLNMREAINLSAIWFYQVLARRVGHERMQKWVTQVGYGNQKIGSKEDIDKFWLRGELRITPEQQIQFLRRFYNNDLPFSKRSLDLVKKIMILEKTPDYTITGKTGWVGFDDGVKPQIGWLVGYLERGKNVYFFATNIEIRKDKDASARMEITRRCFKDLRLL
;
A
#
# COMPACT_ATOMS: atom_id res chain seq x y z
N MET A 1 -7.61 -43.34 63.65
CA MET A 1 -6.77 -42.16 63.96
C MET A 1 -6.98 -41.08 62.92
N ASN A 2 -7.94 -40.19 63.20
CA ASN A 2 -7.94 -38.74 62.94
C ASN A 2 -7.36 -38.20 61.62
N ARG A 3 -8.20 -38.22 60.57
CA ARG A 3 -8.64 -37.04 59.79
C ARG A 3 -10.11 -37.18 59.33
N ILE A 4 -10.89 -37.87 60.16
CA ILE A 4 -12.36 -37.83 60.20
C ILE A 4 -12.73 -36.52 60.93
N VAL A 5 -13.87 -35.91 60.60
CA VAL A 5 -14.42 -34.64 61.13
C VAL A 5 -13.96 -33.36 60.40
N ARG A 6 -14.25 -33.28 59.10
CA ARG A 6 -14.82 -32.06 58.45
C ARG A 6 -15.64 -32.42 57.19
N LEU A 7 -16.19 -33.63 57.21
CA LEU A 7 -17.16 -34.20 56.29
C LEU A 7 -18.49 -34.35 57.04
N VAL A 8 -18.99 -33.26 57.62
CA VAL A 8 -20.34 -33.17 58.17
C VAL A 8 -20.78 -31.74 57.95
N THR A 9 -21.95 -31.56 57.35
CA THR A 9 -22.85 -30.38 57.44
C THR A 9 -23.40 -29.82 56.11
N ILE A 10 -22.98 -30.23 54.90
CA ILE A 10 -23.74 -29.81 53.69
C ILE A 10 -23.87 -30.92 52.64
N ILE A 11 -24.30 -32.10 53.10
CA ILE A 11 -25.14 -33.03 52.35
C ILE A 11 -26.38 -33.21 53.22
N PHE A 12 -27.34 -32.28 53.14
CA PHE A 12 -28.69 -32.45 53.72
C PHE A 12 -29.65 -31.34 53.25
N VAL A 13 -29.80 -31.19 51.92
CA VAL A 13 -31.04 -30.81 51.21
C VAL A 13 -30.89 -31.40 49.79
N ALA A 14 -30.69 -32.72 49.63
CA ALA A 14 -31.80 -33.66 49.41
C ALA A 14 -32.95 -32.96 48.67
N LEU A 15 -32.96 -33.08 47.34
CA LEU A 15 -33.94 -33.95 46.70
C LEU A 15 -35.36 -33.74 47.25
N SER A 16 -36.00 -32.69 46.78
CA SER A 16 -37.46 -32.68 46.68
C SER A 16 -37.84 -32.10 45.33
N CYS A 17 -38.33 -32.99 44.48
CA CYS A 17 -39.29 -32.71 43.40
C CYS A 17 -38.73 -32.16 42.08
N ILE A 18 -38.04 -33.05 41.35
CA ILE A 18 -38.39 -33.25 39.93
C ILE A 18 -39.81 -33.82 39.93
N ALA A 19 -40.82 -33.02 39.58
CA ALA A 19 -42.09 -33.50 39.02
C ALA A 19 -43.00 -32.32 38.65
N THR A 20 -43.22 -32.19 37.34
CA THR A 20 -44.55 -32.03 36.72
C THR A 20 -45.37 -30.75 36.88
N ILE A 21 -45.62 -30.15 35.70
CA ILE A 21 -46.95 -29.89 35.11
C ILE A 21 -47.62 -28.54 35.41
N LEU A 22 -47.63 -27.75 34.33
CA LEU A 22 -48.73 -26.99 33.71
C LEU A 22 -49.57 -25.98 34.52
N SER A 23 -49.78 -24.88 33.79
CA SER A 23 -50.97 -24.02 33.79
C SER A 23 -51.08 -23.01 34.91
N GLN A 24 -50.74 -21.77 34.59
CA GLN A 24 -51.64 -20.63 34.83
C GLN A 24 -51.34 -19.49 33.85
N SER A 25 -52.34 -19.23 33.02
CA SER A 25 -52.55 -18.05 32.19
C SER A 25 -52.76 -16.81 33.04
N VAL A 26 -52.12 -15.69 32.71
CA VAL A 26 -52.70 -14.36 32.93
C VAL A 26 -52.30 -13.43 31.78
N GLU A 27 -53.29 -12.68 31.33
CA GLU A 27 -53.38 -11.84 30.16
C GLU A 27 -52.53 -10.56 30.19
N SER A 28 -52.41 -10.00 28.99
CA SER A 28 -51.92 -8.67 28.62
C SER A 28 -52.39 -7.54 29.55
N VAL A 29 -51.45 -6.67 29.93
CA VAL A 29 -51.71 -5.23 30.12
C VAL A 29 -50.63 -4.45 29.37
N ALA A 30 -51.08 -3.67 28.39
CA ALA A 30 -50.26 -2.71 27.66
C ALA A 30 -49.96 -1.49 28.53
N THR A 31 -48.71 -1.02 28.53
CA THR A 31 -48.41 0.41 28.40
C THR A 31 -46.96 0.66 28.00
N THR A 32 -46.85 1.27 26.83
CA THR A 32 -45.75 2.02 26.23
C THR A 32 -44.66 2.57 27.16
N SER A 33 -43.41 2.24 26.83
CA SER A 33 -42.31 3.20 26.86
C SER A 33 -41.49 3.07 25.57
N ASN A 34 -41.63 4.08 24.72
CA ASN A 34 -40.82 4.29 23.52
C ASN A 34 -39.35 4.47 23.93
N SER A 35 -38.55 3.41 23.83
CA SER A 35 -37.10 3.56 23.66
C SER A 35 -36.78 3.14 22.23
N ALA A 36 -36.84 4.12 21.32
CA ALA A 36 -36.28 3.98 20.00
C ALA A 36 -34.81 3.54 20.15
N ILE A 37 -34.55 2.27 19.84
CA ILE A 37 -33.21 1.78 19.56
C ILE A 37 -32.75 2.61 18.36
N LYS A 38 -31.92 3.64 18.63
CA LYS A 38 -31.16 4.30 17.58
C LYS A 38 -30.19 3.26 17.05
N SER A 39 -30.59 2.60 15.96
CA SER A 39 -29.65 1.92 15.07
C SER A 39 -28.52 2.88 14.75
N PRO A 40 -27.23 2.48 14.85
CA PRO A 40 -26.15 3.28 14.31
C PRO A 40 -26.14 3.07 12.79
N ASN A 41 -27.17 3.59 12.11
CA ASN A 41 -27.19 3.72 10.67
C ASN A 41 -26.88 5.17 10.31
N HIS A 42 -25.60 5.51 10.46
CA HIS A 42 -24.98 6.53 9.63
C HIS A 42 -23.71 5.90 9.05
N LEU A 43 -23.91 5.00 8.09
CA LEU A 43 -22.99 4.95 6.97
C LEU A 43 -23.10 6.32 6.31
N GLU A 44 -22.22 7.24 6.68
CA GLU A 44 -22.00 8.47 5.94
C GLU A 44 -21.72 8.03 4.50
N VAL A 45 -22.70 8.25 3.61
CA VAL A 45 -22.52 8.11 2.18
C VAL A 45 -21.38 9.06 1.84
N ALA A 46 -20.19 8.51 1.61
CA ALA A 46 -19.05 9.27 1.14
C ALA A 46 -19.56 10.14 -0.01
N GLN A 47 -19.37 11.46 0.10
CA GLN A 47 -19.71 12.39 -0.97
C GLN A 47 -19.25 11.77 -2.29
N ASN A 48 -20.15 11.62 -3.26
CA ASN A 48 -19.84 11.10 -4.59
C ASN A 48 -18.93 12.13 -5.28
N ILE A 49 -17.66 12.15 -4.92
CA ILE A 49 -16.66 13.02 -5.51
C ILE A 49 -16.34 12.44 -6.87
N ASP A 50 -16.67 13.19 -7.93
CA ASP A 50 -16.35 12.81 -9.29
C ASP A 50 -14.86 13.01 -9.58
N PHE A 51 -14.02 12.05 -9.19
CA PHE A 51 -12.61 12.04 -9.59
C PHE A 51 -12.42 11.83 -11.10
N ALA A 52 -13.41 11.30 -11.81
CA ALA A 52 -13.30 11.06 -13.25
C ALA A 52 -13.17 12.37 -14.05
N LYS A 53 -13.66 13.50 -13.51
CA LYS A 53 -13.50 14.82 -14.13
C LYS A 53 -12.04 15.18 -14.41
N HIS A 54 -11.13 14.86 -13.48
CA HIS A 54 -9.71 15.17 -13.61
C HIS A 54 -9.03 14.40 -14.74
N PHE A 55 -9.44 13.15 -14.94
CA PHE A 55 -8.96 12.31 -16.05
C PHE A 55 -9.47 12.84 -17.39
N ARG A 56 -10.76 13.22 -17.47
CA ARG A 56 -11.37 13.82 -18.67
C ARG A 56 -10.71 15.15 -19.06
N GLU A 57 -10.51 16.05 -18.09
CA GLU A 57 -9.89 17.36 -18.31
C GLU A 57 -8.44 17.27 -18.80
N LEU A 58 -7.70 16.27 -18.32
CA LEU A 58 -6.31 16.03 -18.74
C LEU A 58 -6.21 15.14 -19.99
N GLY A 59 -7.33 14.58 -20.46
CA GLY A 59 -7.38 13.72 -21.65
C GLY A 59 -6.59 12.43 -21.48
N VAL A 60 -6.60 11.84 -20.27
CA VAL A 60 -5.89 10.59 -19.97
C VAL A 60 -6.83 9.53 -19.41
N GLU A 61 -6.56 8.27 -19.71
CA GLU A 61 -7.30 7.13 -19.16
C GLU A 61 -6.53 6.53 -17.97
N GLY A 62 -7.26 6.11 -16.94
CA GLY A 62 -6.63 5.56 -15.76
C GLY A 62 -7.58 5.30 -14.61
N SER A 63 -7.01 5.20 -13.43
CA SER A 63 -7.69 5.00 -12.16
C SER A 63 -6.92 5.68 -11.03
N ILE A 64 -7.64 5.94 -9.95
CA ILE A 64 -7.06 6.32 -8.67
C ILE A 64 -7.80 5.57 -7.58
N LEU A 65 -7.06 5.14 -6.57
CA LEU A 65 -7.57 4.62 -5.31
C LEU A 65 -6.90 5.40 -4.18
N ILE A 66 -7.70 5.98 -3.28
CA ILE A 66 -7.25 6.65 -2.06
C ILE A 66 -7.89 5.94 -0.87
N TYR A 67 -7.10 5.49 0.10
CA TYR A 67 -7.57 4.87 1.33
C TYR A 67 -7.28 5.78 2.53
N ASP A 68 -8.34 6.19 3.22
CA ASP A 68 -8.33 7.00 4.44
C ASP A 68 -8.18 6.07 5.66
N SER A 69 -7.00 6.12 6.30
CA SER A 69 -6.64 5.15 7.34
C SER A 69 -7.50 5.25 8.59
N ASN A 70 -7.77 6.46 9.09
CA ASN A 70 -8.52 6.64 10.34
C ASN A 70 -10.00 6.30 10.19
N ASN A 71 -10.57 6.56 9.01
CA ASN A 71 -12.00 6.32 8.76
C ASN A 71 -12.28 4.97 8.08
N ASN A 72 -11.22 4.19 7.77
CA ASN A 72 -11.31 2.91 7.08
C ASN A 72 -12.22 2.94 5.84
N ARG A 73 -12.04 3.95 4.98
CA ARG A 73 -12.84 4.14 3.76
C ARG A 73 -11.97 4.44 2.55
N SER A 74 -12.49 4.13 1.37
CA SER A 74 -11.81 4.34 0.11
C SER A 74 -12.57 5.30 -0.79
N PHE A 75 -11.83 6.11 -1.54
CA PHE A 75 -12.32 6.96 -2.64
C PHE A 75 -11.66 6.50 -3.92
N GLN A 76 -12.41 6.39 -5.02
CA GLN A 76 -11.84 5.84 -6.25
C GLN A 76 -12.50 6.33 -7.53
N HIS A 77 -11.71 6.30 -8.61
CA HIS A 77 -12.17 6.31 -9.99
C HIS A 77 -11.70 5.03 -10.67
N ASN A 78 -12.58 4.44 -11.50
CA ASN A 78 -12.32 3.23 -12.28
C ASN A 78 -11.95 2.00 -11.41
N PRO A 79 -12.90 1.49 -10.61
CA PRO A 79 -12.67 0.35 -9.71
C PRO A 79 -12.20 -0.91 -10.46
N SER A 80 -12.70 -1.15 -11.67
CA SER A 80 -12.26 -2.28 -12.50
C SER A 80 -10.74 -2.24 -12.74
N ARG A 81 -10.20 -1.08 -13.13
CA ARG A 81 -8.75 -0.91 -13.29
C ARG A 81 -7.99 -0.97 -11.97
N ASN A 82 -8.59 -0.54 -10.85
CA ASN A 82 -8.00 -0.70 -9.51
C ASN A 82 -7.84 -2.17 -9.07
N ALA A 83 -8.63 -3.07 -9.63
CA ALA A 83 -8.51 -4.52 -9.44
C ALA A 83 -7.62 -5.21 -10.51
N THR A 84 -7.19 -4.50 -11.56
CA THR A 84 -6.34 -5.04 -12.62
C THR A 84 -4.86 -4.98 -12.24
N ALA A 85 -4.13 -6.08 -12.47
CA ALA A 85 -2.72 -6.18 -12.14
C ALA A 85 -1.83 -5.73 -13.32
N PHE A 86 -0.86 -4.86 -13.05
CA PHE A 86 0.09 -4.36 -14.06
C PHE A 86 1.54 -4.59 -13.61
N LEU A 87 2.49 -4.44 -14.56
CA LEU A 87 3.89 -4.30 -14.20
C LEU A 87 4.08 -3.10 -13.27
N PRO A 88 4.85 -3.22 -12.19
CA PRO A 88 5.04 -2.12 -11.23
C PRO A 88 5.94 -1.00 -11.79
N GLY A 89 6.81 -1.29 -12.76
CA GLY A 89 7.82 -0.36 -13.22
C GLY A 89 8.68 0.16 -12.06
N SER A 90 9.04 1.45 -12.09
CA SER A 90 9.86 2.07 -11.04
C SER A 90 9.21 2.14 -9.65
N THR A 91 7.93 1.76 -9.45
CA THR A 91 7.38 1.63 -8.09
C THR A 91 8.03 0.48 -7.32
N PHE A 92 8.54 -0.55 -8.01
CA PHE A 92 9.29 -1.63 -7.38
C PHE A 92 10.58 -1.17 -6.67
N LYS A 93 11.08 0.03 -7.01
CA LYS A 93 12.25 0.62 -6.34
C LYS A 93 12.05 0.80 -4.83
N ILE A 94 10.81 0.87 -4.34
CA ILE A 94 10.51 0.90 -2.90
C ILE A 94 11.00 -0.40 -2.25
N LEU A 95 10.50 -1.55 -2.74
CA LEU A 95 10.87 -2.86 -2.22
C LEU A 95 12.34 -3.20 -2.54
N ASN A 96 12.84 -2.86 -3.73
CA ASN A 96 14.24 -3.08 -4.07
C ASN A 96 15.19 -2.32 -3.12
N SER A 97 14.87 -1.07 -2.75
CA SER A 97 15.67 -0.31 -1.77
C SER A 97 15.70 -1.00 -0.39
N LEU A 98 14.53 -1.47 0.09
CA LEU A 98 14.43 -2.20 1.35
C LEU A 98 15.28 -3.49 1.33
N ILE A 99 15.17 -4.28 0.27
CA ILE A 99 15.93 -5.52 0.11
C ILE A 99 17.43 -5.23 0.01
N ALA A 100 17.82 -4.20 -0.74
CA ALA A 100 19.22 -3.85 -0.93
C ALA A 100 19.91 -3.43 0.39
N LEU A 101 19.21 -2.64 1.21
CA LEU A 101 19.69 -2.24 2.54
C LEU A 101 19.74 -3.44 3.49
N GLU A 102 18.68 -4.24 3.55
CA GLU A 102 18.58 -5.36 4.48
C GLU A 102 19.59 -6.48 4.17
N THR A 103 19.92 -6.65 2.90
CA THR A 103 20.95 -7.63 2.47
C THR A 103 22.37 -7.07 2.51
N GLY A 104 22.55 -5.78 2.86
CA GLY A 104 23.84 -5.13 2.99
C GLY A 104 24.60 -4.91 1.67
N VAL A 105 23.94 -5.04 0.51
CA VAL A 105 24.60 -4.80 -0.80
C VAL A 105 24.86 -3.30 -1.07
N ILE A 106 24.27 -2.45 -0.23
CA ILE A 106 24.51 -1.03 -0.09
C ILE A 106 24.27 -0.63 1.37
N SER A 107 25.14 0.22 1.94
CA SER A 107 25.15 0.50 3.38
C SER A 107 24.03 1.45 3.83
N ASP A 108 23.71 2.44 3.01
CA ASP A 108 22.85 3.56 3.35
C ASP A 108 22.45 4.35 2.08
N GLU A 109 21.78 5.49 2.26
CA GLU A 109 21.28 6.26 1.13
C GLU A 109 22.31 7.15 0.43
N ILE A 110 23.48 7.36 1.05
CA ILE A 110 24.54 8.25 0.55
C ILE A 110 25.66 7.46 -0.12
N ALA A 111 25.72 6.14 0.07
CA ALA A 111 26.61 5.25 -0.64
C ALA A 111 26.45 5.41 -2.17
N VAL A 112 27.58 5.66 -2.83
CA VAL A 112 27.64 5.96 -4.26
C VAL A 112 27.89 4.69 -5.08
N LEU A 113 27.20 4.56 -6.20
CA LEU A 113 27.57 3.66 -7.29
C LEU A 113 28.18 4.47 -8.42
N THR A 114 29.36 4.07 -8.87
CA THR A 114 30.04 4.69 -10.00
C THR A 114 29.33 4.38 -11.30
N TRP A 115 29.17 5.39 -12.15
CA TRP A 115 28.61 5.26 -13.48
C TRP A 115 29.55 4.46 -14.39
N ASP A 116 28.96 3.63 -15.23
CA ASP A 116 29.68 2.74 -16.16
C ASP A 116 30.15 3.42 -17.45
N GLY A 117 29.99 4.74 -17.57
CA GLY A 117 30.31 5.50 -18.78
C GLY A 117 29.33 5.29 -19.94
N ILE A 118 28.29 4.46 -19.77
CA ILE A 118 27.30 4.22 -20.82
C ILE A 118 26.30 5.37 -20.85
N GLN A 119 26.23 6.06 -21.98
CA GLN A 119 25.29 7.15 -22.20
C GLN A 119 23.85 6.62 -22.33
N ARG A 120 22.95 7.14 -21.49
CA ARG A 120 21.52 6.79 -21.42
C ARG A 120 20.66 7.98 -21.84
N LYS A 121 19.41 7.68 -22.22
CA LYS A 121 18.40 8.65 -22.67
C LYS A 121 18.19 9.82 -21.69
N GLN A 122 18.35 9.56 -20.39
CA GLN A 122 18.19 10.54 -19.31
C GLN A 122 19.57 11.09 -18.97
N PRO A 123 19.86 12.37 -19.28
CA PRO A 123 21.14 12.98 -18.98
C PRO A 123 21.51 12.87 -17.51
N GLU A 124 20.54 13.00 -16.60
CA GLU A 124 20.74 12.94 -15.16
C GLU A 124 21.16 11.55 -14.65
N TRP A 125 21.02 10.51 -15.48
CA TRP A 125 21.48 9.14 -15.16
C TRP A 125 22.96 8.91 -15.52
N ASN A 126 23.57 9.81 -16.29
CA ASN A 126 24.92 9.63 -16.86
C ASN A 126 26.00 10.23 -15.94
N ARG A 127 25.97 9.82 -14.67
CA ARG A 127 26.89 10.25 -13.62
C ARG A 127 26.82 9.30 -12.44
N ASP A 128 27.78 9.40 -11.54
CA ASP A 128 27.73 8.74 -10.25
C ASP A 128 26.48 9.18 -9.47
N LEU A 129 25.84 8.20 -8.83
CA LEU A 129 24.61 8.40 -8.07
C LEU A 129 24.72 7.70 -6.71
N ASN A 130 24.12 8.30 -5.69
CA ASN A 130 23.73 7.57 -4.48
C ASN A 130 22.26 7.12 -4.54
N MET A 131 21.80 6.32 -3.56
CA MET A 131 20.43 5.82 -3.56
C MET A 131 19.38 6.94 -3.45
N ARG A 132 19.67 7.99 -2.65
CA ARG A 132 18.79 9.16 -2.52
C ARG A 132 18.55 9.85 -3.86
N GLU A 133 19.58 10.00 -4.68
CA GLU A 133 19.45 10.58 -6.02
C GLU A 133 18.78 9.59 -6.99
N ALA A 134 19.21 8.32 -6.97
CA ALA A 134 18.72 7.30 -7.89
C ALA A 134 17.22 7.03 -7.75
N ILE A 135 16.67 7.06 -6.53
CA ILE A 135 15.23 6.87 -6.33
C ILE A 135 14.41 8.05 -6.87
N ASN A 136 14.92 9.28 -6.68
CA ASN A 136 14.28 10.52 -7.13
C ASN A 136 14.31 10.65 -8.66
N LEU A 137 15.49 10.45 -9.25
CA LEU A 137 15.69 10.43 -10.71
C LEU A 137 15.12 9.18 -11.38
N SER A 138 14.66 8.21 -10.59
CA SER A 138 14.21 6.90 -11.05
C SER A 138 15.24 6.14 -11.89
N ALA A 139 16.53 6.36 -11.64
CA ALA A 139 17.64 5.78 -12.40
C ALA A 139 17.57 4.26 -12.45
N ILE A 140 17.28 3.71 -13.63
CA ILE A 140 17.05 2.27 -13.80
C ILE A 140 18.35 1.49 -13.55
N TRP A 141 19.47 1.95 -14.10
CA TRP A 141 20.76 1.24 -14.02
C TRP A 141 21.21 1.01 -12.57
N PHE A 142 21.00 1.99 -11.69
CA PHE A 142 21.39 1.91 -10.28
C PHE A 142 20.70 0.73 -9.60
N TYR A 143 19.38 0.62 -9.81
CA TYR A 143 18.57 -0.45 -9.23
C TYR A 143 18.77 -1.81 -9.91
N GLN A 144 19.22 -1.82 -11.16
CA GLN A 144 19.66 -3.04 -11.82
C GLN A 144 20.96 -3.57 -11.21
N VAL A 145 21.93 -2.69 -10.91
CA VAL A 145 23.16 -3.08 -10.18
C VAL A 145 22.80 -3.65 -8.82
N LEU A 146 21.93 -2.98 -8.05
CA LEU A 146 21.47 -3.48 -6.75
C LEU A 146 20.79 -4.85 -6.87
N ALA A 147 19.86 -5.03 -7.81
CA ALA A 147 19.18 -6.30 -8.00
C ALA A 147 20.15 -7.44 -8.35
N ARG A 148 21.16 -7.19 -9.20
CA ARG A 148 22.22 -8.17 -9.50
C ARG A 148 23.07 -8.51 -8.28
N ARG A 149 23.43 -7.53 -7.46
CA ARG A 149 24.18 -7.76 -6.20
C ARG A 149 23.35 -8.56 -5.19
N VAL A 150 22.05 -8.30 -5.09
CA VAL A 150 21.12 -9.10 -4.27
C VAL A 150 21.09 -10.54 -4.79
N GLY A 151 20.98 -10.71 -6.10
CA GLY A 151 20.88 -12.01 -6.75
C GLY A 151 19.47 -12.60 -6.67
N HIS A 152 19.16 -13.49 -7.62
CA HIS A 152 17.81 -14.00 -7.86
C HIS A 152 17.20 -14.70 -6.64
N GLU A 153 17.91 -15.63 -6.01
CA GLU A 153 17.36 -16.45 -4.92
C GLU A 153 16.96 -15.60 -3.71
N ARG A 154 17.81 -14.64 -3.31
CA ARG A 154 17.49 -13.70 -2.22
C ARG A 154 16.33 -12.77 -2.61
N MET A 155 16.33 -12.27 -3.84
CA MET A 155 15.25 -11.39 -4.34
C MET A 155 13.90 -12.12 -4.32
N GLN A 156 13.83 -13.36 -4.82
CA GLN A 156 12.61 -14.17 -4.83
C GLN A 156 12.13 -14.44 -3.41
N LYS A 157 13.04 -14.81 -2.50
CA LYS A 157 12.70 -15.02 -1.08
C LYS A 157 12.04 -13.79 -0.47
N TRP A 158 12.62 -12.60 -0.66
CA TRP A 158 12.05 -11.36 -0.13
C TRP A 158 10.72 -10.97 -0.79
N VAL A 159 10.61 -11.07 -2.11
CA VAL A 159 9.38 -10.78 -2.85
C VAL A 159 8.23 -11.68 -2.39
N THR A 160 8.50 -12.96 -2.17
CA THR A 160 7.54 -13.93 -1.61
C THR A 160 7.22 -13.62 -0.15
N GLN A 161 8.22 -13.39 0.70
CA GLN A 161 8.03 -13.12 2.13
C GLN A 161 7.23 -11.83 2.38
N VAL A 162 7.39 -10.82 1.53
CA VAL A 162 6.58 -9.60 1.55
C VAL A 162 5.18 -9.84 0.98
N GLY A 163 4.99 -10.85 0.12
CA GLY A 163 3.74 -11.08 -0.59
C GLY A 163 3.47 -10.02 -1.67
N TYR A 164 4.52 -9.57 -2.38
CA TYR A 164 4.41 -8.44 -3.31
C TYR A 164 3.76 -8.85 -4.64
N GLY A 165 2.48 -8.50 -4.82
CA GLY A 165 1.72 -8.79 -6.03
C GLY A 165 1.60 -10.29 -6.30
N ASN A 166 1.79 -10.72 -7.55
CA ASN A 166 1.82 -12.13 -7.92
C ASN A 166 3.14 -12.85 -7.60
N GLN A 167 4.15 -12.13 -7.08
CA GLN A 167 5.43 -12.65 -6.61
C GLN A 167 6.30 -13.36 -7.67
N LYS A 168 6.00 -13.20 -8.96
CA LYS A 168 6.72 -13.85 -10.06
C LYS A 168 7.87 -12.98 -10.56
N ILE A 169 9.12 -13.32 -10.23
CA ILE A 169 10.30 -12.56 -10.73
C ILE A 169 10.97 -13.18 -11.96
N GLY A 170 10.45 -14.30 -12.48
CA GLY A 170 11.04 -14.98 -13.64
C GLY A 170 12.30 -15.78 -13.30
N SER A 171 13.16 -16.00 -14.30
CA SER A 171 14.38 -16.80 -14.15
C SER A 171 15.57 -15.96 -13.64
N LYS A 172 16.74 -16.60 -13.47
CA LYS A 172 17.95 -15.90 -12.99
C LYS A 172 18.37 -14.78 -13.95
N GLU A 173 18.10 -14.94 -15.24
CA GLU A 173 18.41 -13.99 -16.31
C GLU A 173 17.53 -12.73 -16.28
N ASP A 174 16.38 -12.79 -15.58
CA ASP A 174 15.41 -11.71 -15.44
C ASP A 174 15.69 -10.78 -14.24
N ILE A 175 16.69 -11.10 -13.42
CA ILE A 175 16.92 -10.46 -12.11
C ILE A 175 16.99 -8.93 -12.15
N ASP A 176 17.40 -8.34 -13.26
CA ASP A 176 17.50 -6.89 -13.43
C ASP A 176 16.46 -6.29 -14.38
N LYS A 177 15.42 -7.06 -14.73
CA LYS A 177 14.38 -6.69 -15.72
C LYS A 177 12.97 -7.03 -15.29
N PHE A 178 12.77 -7.94 -14.34
CA PHE A 178 11.47 -8.54 -14.05
C PHE A 178 10.36 -7.53 -13.70
N TRP A 179 10.70 -6.41 -13.06
CA TRP A 179 9.73 -5.36 -12.71
C TRP A 179 9.44 -4.38 -13.87
N LEU A 180 10.23 -4.41 -14.93
CA LEU A 180 10.10 -3.55 -16.12
C LEU A 180 9.34 -4.27 -17.24
N ARG A 181 9.64 -5.55 -17.46
CA ARG A 181 9.14 -6.34 -18.59
C ARG A 181 8.97 -7.85 -18.33
N GLY A 182 9.12 -8.29 -17.07
CA GLY A 182 8.95 -9.70 -16.71
C GLY A 182 7.51 -10.06 -16.37
N GLU A 183 7.34 -11.09 -15.53
CA GLU A 183 6.04 -11.63 -15.13
C GLU A 183 5.42 -10.96 -13.89
N LEU A 184 6.18 -10.12 -13.19
CA LEU A 184 5.71 -9.50 -11.95
C LEU A 184 4.49 -8.62 -12.25
N ARG A 185 3.40 -8.82 -11.51
CA ARG A 185 2.19 -8.00 -11.59
C ARG A 185 1.69 -7.63 -10.22
N ILE A 186 1.18 -6.41 -10.07
CA ILE A 186 0.56 -5.91 -8.84
C ILE A 186 -0.62 -4.99 -9.19
N THR A 187 -1.71 -5.06 -8.44
CA THR A 187 -2.88 -4.17 -8.59
C THR A 187 -2.69 -2.86 -7.81
N PRO A 188 -3.41 -1.78 -8.16
CA PRO A 188 -3.48 -0.58 -7.31
C PRO A 188 -3.90 -0.88 -5.87
N GLU A 189 -4.84 -1.80 -5.64
CA GLU A 189 -5.23 -2.23 -4.29
C GLU A 189 -4.08 -2.91 -3.52
N GLN A 190 -3.32 -3.79 -4.18
CA GLN A 190 -2.17 -4.46 -3.59
C GLN A 190 -1.02 -3.47 -3.30
N GLN A 191 -0.84 -2.43 -4.12
CA GLN A 191 0.09 -1.32 -3.82
C GLN A 191 -0.30 -0.63 -2.52
N ILE A 192 -1.59 -0.31 -2.31
CA ILE A 192 -2.08 0.28 -1.05
C ILE A 192 -1.80 -0.66 0.14
N GLN A 193 -2.07 -1.96 0.00
CA GLN A 193 -1.81 -2.94 1.06
C GLN A 193 -0.32 -3.01 1.43
N PHE A 194 0.56 -3.04 0.43
CA PHE A 194 2.01 -2.99 0.65
C PHE A 194 2.43 -1.69 1.35
N LEU A 195 1.92 -0.54 0.90
CA LEU A 195 2.25 0.78 1.46
C LEU A 195 1.76 0.96 2.89
N ARG A 196 0.60 0.40 3.24
CA ARG A 196 0.09 0.40 4.62
C ARG A 196 1.04 -0.33 5.56
N ARG A 197 1.48 -1.54 5.18
CA ARG A 197 2.47 -2.30 5.95
C ARG A 197 3.82 -1.59 6.00
N PHE A 198 4.25 -1.01 4.89
CA PHE A 198 5.46 -0.20 4.83
C PHE A 198 5.41 0.99 5.80
N TYR A 199 4.30 1.73 5.82
CA TYR A 199 4.09 2.87 6.70
C TYR A 199 4.09 2.47 8.18
N ASN A 200 3.36 1.42 8.53
CA ASN A 200 3.21 0.94 9.91
C ASN A 200 4.43 0.17 10.45
N ASN A 201 5.45 -0.08 9.62
CA ASN A 201 6.59 -0.96 9.94
C ASN A 201 6.20 -2.44 10.11
N ASP A 202 5.13 -2.89 9.42
CA ASP A 202 4.63 -4.27 9.43
C ASP A 202 5.21 -5.13 8.27
N LEU A 203 6.37 -4.72 7.76
CA LEU A 203 7.16 -5.48 6.80
C LEU A 203 8.35 -6.13 7.53
N PRO A 204 8.86 -7.28 7.05
CA PRO A 204 9.95 -8.02 7.70
C PRO A 204 11.34 -7.39 7.46
N PHE A 205 11.45 -6.07 7.54
CA PHE A 205 12.70 -5.32 7.39
C PHE A 205 13.04 -4.62 8.71
N SER A 206 14.31 -4.31 8.91
CA SER A 206 14.72 -3.50 10.05
C SER A 206 14.07 -2.11 10.01
N LYS A 207 13.81 -1.53 11.21
CA LYS A 207 13.31 -0.16 11.33
C LYS A 207 14.20 0.85 10.59
N ARG A 208 15.52 0.63 10.64
CA ARG A 208 16.51 1.43 9.90
C ARG A 208 16.22 1.46 8.40
N SER A 209 16.08 0.29 7.77
CA SER A 209 15.78 0.19 6.33
C SER A 209 14.46 0.90 5.99
N LEU A 210 13.41 0.68 6.80
CA LEU A 210 12.10 1.29 6.61
C LEU A 210 12.15 2.82 6.70
N ASP A 211 12.73 3.37 7.77
CA ASP A 211 12.83 4.81 7.99
C ASP A 211 13.62 5.51 6.87
N LEU A 212 14.75 4.90 6.45
CA LEU A 212 15.59 5.44 5.40
C LEU A 212 14.84 5.51 4.06
N VAL A 213 14.15 4.43 3.68
CA VAL A 213 13.39 4.39 2.42
C VAL A 213 12.24 5.40 2.45
N LYS A 214 11.53 5.56 3.59
CA LYS A 214 10.50 6.61 3.75
C LYS A 214 11.09 8.01 3.53
N LYS A 215 12.25 8.29 4.16
CA LYS A 215 12.94 9.58 4.08
C LYS A 215 13.35 9.96 2.66
N ILE A 216 13.82 9.02 1.84
CA ILE A 216 14.27 9.31 0.47
C ILE A 216 13.12 9.38 -0.55
N MET A 217 11.91 9.00 -0.17
CA MET A 217 10.71 9.02 -1.01
C MET A 217 9.82 10.25 -0.81
N ILE A 218 10.20 11.20 0.05
CA ILE A 218 9.44 12.44 0.26
C ILE A 218 9.45 13.24 -1.05
N LEU A 219 8.25 13.45 -1.62
CA LEU A 219 8.04 14.22 -2.84
C LEU A 219 7.73 15.69 -2.53
N GLU A 220 7.01 15.93 -1.44
CA GLU A 220 6.57 17.25 -1.01
C GLU A 220 6.42 17.29 0.50
N LYS A 221 6.84 18.38 1.12
CA LYS A 221 6.71 18.59 2.56
C LYS A 221 6.38 20.05 2.84
N THR A 222 5.27 20.28 3.51
CA THR A 222 4.79 21.59 3.98
C THR A 222 4.61 21.54 5.50
N PRO A 223 4.28 22.67 6.16
CA PRO A 223 3.88 22.65 7.56
C PRO A 223 2.61 21.81 7.83
N ASP A 224 1.73 21.68 6.83
CA ASP A 224 0.40 21.07 6.99
C ASP A 224 0.36 19.59 6.59
N TYR A 225 1.17 19.19 5.62
CA TYR A 225 1.18 17.83 5.09
C TYR A 225 2.53 17.40 4.51
N THR A 226 2.71 16.08 4.38
CA THR A 226 3.84 15.47 3.66
C THR A 226 3.30 14.45 2.65
N ILE A 227 3.75 14.53 1.40
CA ILE A 227 3.48 13.53 0.37
C ILE A 227 4.76 12.70 0.18
N THR A 228 4.65 11.41 0.48
CA THR A 228 5.73 10.43 0.26
C THR A 228 5.27 9.46 -0.81
N GLY A 229 6.08 9.22 -1.84
CA GLY A 229 5.66 8.34 -2.92
C GLY A 229 6.72 8.04 -3.96
N LYS A 230 6.33 7.23 -4.94
CA LYS A 230 7.19 6.81 -6.04
C LYS A 230 6.42 6.76 -7.34
N THR A 231 6.99 7.40 -8.36
CA THR A 231 6.56 7.25 -9.75
C THR A 231 7.04 5.93 -10.36
N GLY A 232 6.23 5.35 -11.25
CA GLY A 232 6.57 4.20 -12.09
C GLY A 232 6.17 4.42 -13.54
N TRP A 233 6.99 3.98 -14.49
CA TRP A 233 6.68 4.04 -15.91
C TRP A 233 7.13 2.74 -16.58
N VAL A 234 6.16 1.97 -17.05
CA VAL A 234 6.38 0.72 -17.82
C VAL A 234 6.40 1.07 -19.30
N GLY A 235 7.41 0.57 -20.02
CA GLY A 235 7.60 0.85 -21.45
C GLY A 235 8.33 2.16 -21.76
N PHE A 236 9.00 2.76 -20.78
CA PHE A 236 9.78 3.99 -20.92
C PHE A 236 11.01 3.81 -21.84
N ASP A 237 11.81 2.75 -21.62
CA ASP A 237 13.05 2.54 -22.37
C ASP A 237 12.83 1.84 -23.72
N ASP A 238 11.93 0.86 -23.75
CA ASP A 238 11.73 -0.08 -24.87
C ASP A 238 10.45 0.19 -25.69
N GLY A 239 9.63 1.16 -25.27
CA GLY A 239 8.47 1.59 -26.03
C GLY A 239 7.27 0.64 -26.01
N VAL A 240 7.28 -0.39 -25.15
CA VAL A 240 6.18 -1.38 -25.04
C VAL A 240 4.83 -0.68 -24.83
N LYS A 241 3.81 -1.06 -25.62
CA LYS A 241 2.44 -0.52 -25.55
C LYS A 241 1.44 -1.59 -25.03
N PRO A 242 0.41 -1.20 -24.27
CA PRO A 242 0.21 0.13 -23.70
C PRO A 242 1.28 0.44 -22.63
N GLN A 243 1.77 1.69 -22.60
CA GLN A 243 2.66 2.12 -21.51
C GLN A 243 1.82 2.46 -20.29
N ILE A 244 2.32 2.11 -19.12
CA ILE A 244 1.60 2.27 -17.85
C ILE A 244 2.36 3.23 -16.95
N GLY A 245 1.67 4.25 -16.49
CA GLY A 245 2.15 5.22 -15.52
C GLY A 245 1.60 4.94 -14.13
N TRP A 246 2.46 4.98 -13.13
CA TRP A 246 2.14 4.84 -11.71
C TRP A 246 2.58 6.05 -10.90
N LEU A 247 1.78 6.43 -9.92
CA LEU A 247 2.23 7.18 -8.75
C LEU A 247 1.57 6.55 -7.52
N VAL A 248 2.39 6.00 -6.63
CA VAL A 248 1.92 5.29 -5.42
C VAL A 248 2.60 5.88 -4.19
N GLY A 249 1.91 5.91 -3.06
CA GLY A 249 2.45 6.50 -1.85
C GLY A 249 1.42 6.75 -0.76
N TYR A 250 1.72 7.69 0.13
CA TYR A 250 0.81 8.17 1.16
C TYR A 250 0.99 9.66 1.42
N LEU A 251 -0.09 10.30 1.86
CA LEU A 251 -0.14 11.66 2.35
C LEU A 251 -0.38 11.64 3.86
N GLU A 252 0.50 12.28 4.61
CA GLU A 252 0.35 12.51 6.05
C GLU A 252 -0.20 13.91 6.27
N ARG A 253 -1.33 14.04 6.97
CA ARG A 253 -1.91 15.33 7.36
C ARG A 253 -2.51 15.23 8.75
N GLY A 254 -2.00 16.05 9.68
CA GLY A 254 -2.35 15.96 11.09
C GLY A 254 -2.06 14.56 11.65
N LYS A 255 -3.07 13.90 12.21
CA LYS A 255 -2.99 12.53 12.75
C LYS A 255 -3.56 11.46 11.80
N ASN A 256 -3.78 11.79 10.53
CA ASN A 256 -4.32 10.85 9.55
C ASN A 256 -3.35 10.62 8.39
N VAL A 257 -3.51 9.48 7.74
CA VAL A 257 -2.70 9.03 6.61
C VAL A 257 -3.63 8.56 5.51
N TYR A 258 -3.38 9.06 4.30
CA TYR A 258 -4.14 8.74 3.10
C TYR A 258 -3.22 8.02 2.13
N PHE A 259 -3.41 6.72 1.95
CA PHE A 259 -2.64 5.94 1.00
C PHE A 259 -3.23 6.11 -0.39
N PHE A 260 -2.40 6.22 -1.42
CA PHE A 260 -2.87 6.41 -2.79
C PHE A 260 -2.14 5.54 -3.80
N ALA A 261 -2.87 5.15 -4.85
CA ALA A 261 -2.34 4.51 -6.04
C ALA A 261 -3.06 5.08 -7.26
N THR A 262 -2.36 5.91 -8.03
CA THR A 262 -2.81 6.43 -9.32
C THR A 262 -2.14 5.63 -10.42
N ASN A 263 -2.94 5.08 -11.34
CA ASN A 263 -2.49 4.31 -12.48
C ASN A 263 -3.09 4.90 -13.77
N ILE A 264 -2.26 5.24 -14.75
CA ILE A 264 -2.71 5.81 -16.03
C ILE A 264 -2.11 5.06 -17.22
N GLU A 265 -2.74 5.20 -18.37
CA GLU A 265 -2.08 4.93 -19.65
C GLU A 265 -1.22 6.12 -20.05
N ILE A 266 0.01 5.86 -20.50
CA ILE A 266 0.89 6.87 -21.06
C ILE A 266 0.89 6.69 -22.58
N ARG A 267 0.18 7.57 -23.29
CA ARG A 267 0.10 7.52 -24.77
C ARG A 267 1.25 8.31 -25.38
N LYS A 268 1.60 9.42 -24.75
CA LYS A 268 2.69 10.35 -25.10
C LYS A 268 3.46 10.73 -23.84
N ASP A 269 4.75 11.05 -23.97
CA ASP A 269 5.64 11.28 -22.82
C ASP A 269 5.11 12.36 -21.86
N LYS A 270 4.42 13.38 -22.38
CA LYS A 270 3.81 14.44 -21.56
C LYS A 270 2.69 13.96 -20.64
N ASP A 271 2.07 12.80 -20.90
CA ASP A 271 1.04 12.23 -20.01
C ASP A 271 1.62 11.80 -18.66
N ALA A 272 2.94 11.56 -18.60
CA ALA A 272 3.61 11.13 -17.39
C ALA A 272 3.46 12.12 -16.23
N SER A 273 3.29 13.42 -16.50
CA SER A 273 3.04 14.42 -15.46
C SER A 273 1.63 14.34 -14.87
N ALA A 274 0.65 13.82 -15.63
CA ALA A 274 -0.75 13.74 -15.21
C ALA A 274 -0.93 12.88 -13.94
N ARG A 275 -0.04 11.91 -13.68
CA ARG A 275 -0.07 11.08 -12.47
C ARG A 275 -0.08 11.93 -11.19
N MET A 276 0.83 12.90 -11.10
CA MET A 276 0.92 13.79 -9.93
C MET A 276 -0.23 14.78 -9.92
N GLU A 277 -0.54 15.37 -11.07
CA GLU A 277 -1.61 16.37 -11.18
C GLU A 277 -2.98 15.80 -10.76
N ILE A 278 -3.35 14.62 -11.27
CA ILE A 278 -4.59 13.93 -10.90
C ILE A 278 -4.63 13.65 -9.39
N THR A 279 -3.55 13.11 -8.85
CA THR A 279 -3.46 12.77 -7.42
C THR A 279 -3.68 14.01 -6.56
N ARG A 280 -3.02 15.13 -6.90
CA ARG A 280 -3.20 16.41 -6.19
C ARG A 280 -4.61 16.96 -6.34
N ARG A 281 -5.20 16.91 -7.53
CA ARG A 281 -6.59 17.37 -7.74
C ARG A 281 -7.60 16.56 -6.93
N CYS A 282 -7.42 15.23 -6.85
CA CYS A 282 -8.26 14.38 -6.01
C CYS A 282 -8.10 14.70 -4.52
N PHE A 283 -6.87 14.98 -4.07
CA PHE A 283 -6.65 15.45 -2.70
C PHE A 283 -7.27 16.82 -2.41
N LYS A 284 -7.26 17.76 -3.37
CA LYS A 284 -7.96 19.04 -3.24
C LYS A 284 -9.47 18.88 -3.12
N ASP A 285 -10.08 18.00 -3.91
CA ASP A 285 -11.51 17.69 -3.78
C ASP A 285 -11.85 17.11 -2.39
N LEU A 286 -10.92 16.34 -1.81
CA LEU A 286 -11.01 15.83 -0.44
C LEU A 286 -10.60 16.85 0.64
N ARG A 287 -10.24 18.08 0.25
CA ARG A 287 -9.74 19.14 1.14
C ARG A 287 -8.49 18.74 1.94
N LEU A 288 -7.63 17.92 1.35
CA LEU A 288 -6.39 17.40 1.94
C LEU A 288 -5.13 18.21 1.56
N LEU A 289 -5.22 19.07 0.55
CA LEU A 289 -4.20 20.06 0.18
C LEU A 289 -4.76 21.48 0.27
#